data_AF-A0ABD5USB0-F1
#
_entry.id   AF-A0ABD5USB0-F1
#
_cell.length_a   1.000
_cell.length_b   1.000
_cell.length_c   1.000
_cell.angle_alpha   90.00
_cell.angle_beta   90.00
_cell.angle_gamma   90.00
#
_symmetry.space_group_name_H-M   'P 1'
#
loop_
_entity.id
_entity.type
_entity.pdbx_description
1 polymer ?
#
loop_
_entity_poly.entity_id
_entity_poly.type
_entity_poly.pdbx_seq_one_letter_code
_entity_poly.pdbx_strand_id
1 'polypeptide(L)'
;MSADGAQDGASECETVVATSYVPQGQYERWESEATKRNQSVSSWIASMVETGLRDIQVEAESPDEIGDLRRRLRQLRNERDELQQRLNAQQQQEYQVGLGKIKDLIIENPGLNRREIMNHVSDNIAVFVDEFLDHLENSEFVKDDGDWYPPEEVNKR
;
A
#
# COMPACT_ATOMS: atom_id res chain seq x y z
N MET A 1 28.06 32.03 65.22
CA MET A 1 26.96 32.85 64.69
C MET A 1 27.34 33.21 63.27
N SER A 2 26.90 32.39 62.31
CA SER A 2 27.13 32.62 60.89
C SER A 2 25.82 33.05 60.28
N ALA A 3 25.82 34.24 59.70
CA ALA A 3 24.76 34.74 58.86
C ALA A 3 24.83 33.98 57.52
N ASP A 4 23.77 33.24 57.21
CA ASP A 4 23.57 32.66 55.88
C ASP A 4 22.50 33.52 55.21
N GLY A 5 22.98 34.51 54.46
CA GLY A 5 22.14 35.36 53.61
C GLY A 5 21.90 34.61 52.32
N ALA A 6 20.68 34.11 52.16
CA ALA A 6 20.19 33.54 50.91
C ALA A 6 20.32 34.58 49.78
N GLN A 7 21.25 34.35 48.85
CA GLN A 7 21.23 35.00 47.55
C GLN A 7 20.19 34.27 46.70
N ASP A 8 19.02 34.91 46.60
CA ASP A 8 17.97 34.56 45.65
C ASP A 8 18.49 34.84 44.24
N GLY A 9 18.93 33.78 43.56
CA GLY A 9 19.43 33.83 42.18
C GLY A 9 18.26 33.91 41.20
N ALA A 10 17.70 35.10 41.01
CA ALA A 10 16.89 35.37 39.83
C ALA A 10 17.82 35.29 38.61
N SER A 11 17.76 34.19 37.85
CA SER A 11 18.40 34.10 36.55
C SER A 11 17.78 35.16 35.63
N GLU A 12 18.47 36.27 35.44
CA GLU A 12 18.15 37.24 34.39
C GLU A 12 18.23 36.52 33.04
N CYS A 13 17.10 36.34 32.36
CA CYS A 13 17.09 35.79 31.01
C CYS A 13 17.75 36.79 30.06
N GLU A 14 19.02 36.57 29.77
CA GLU A 14 19.76 37.33 28.76
C GLU A 14 19.08 37.13 27.38
N THR A 15 18.48 38.20 26.86
CA THR A 15 17.78 38.17 25.56
C THR A 15 18.72 38.61 24.44
N VAL A 16 18.81 37.83 23.36
CA VAL A 16 19.57 38.18 22.15
C VAL A 16 18.62 38.53 21.02
N VAL A 17 18.97 39.55 20.21
CA VAL A 17 18.17 39.96 19.05
C VAL A 17 18.36 38.96 17.91
N ALA A 18 17.24 38.40 17.43
CA ALA A 18 17.18 37.62 16.21
C ALA A 18 16.34 38.36 15.16
N THR A 19 16.88 38.50 13.94
CA THR A 19 16.18 39.12 12.82
C THR A 19 15.86 38.08 11.75
N SER A 20 14.65 38.16 11.19
CA SER A 20 14.19 37.30 10.11
C SER A 20 13.25 38.07 9.19
N TYR A 21 13.12 37.62 7.94
CA TYR A 21 12.21 38.20 6.97
C TYR A 21 10.97 37.33 6.84
N VAL A 22 9.80 37.96 6.97
CA VAL A 22 8.50 37.28 6.94
C VAL A 22 7.62 37.97 5.91
N PRO A 23 6.82 37.24 5.11
CA PRO A 23 5.84 37.84 4.22
C PRO A 23 4.89 38.80 4.96
N GLN A 24 4.60 39.95 4.36
CA GLN A 24 3.82 41.02 4.99
C GLN A 24 2.47 40.54 5.53
N GLY A 25 1.69 39.81 4.71
CA GLY A 25 0.38 39.31 5.13
C GLY A 25 0.42 38.29 6.28
N GLN A 26 1.57 37.66 6.54
CA GLN A 26 1.75 36.79 7.70
C GLN A 26 2.03 37.61 8.96
N TYR A 27 2.84 38.67 8.84
CA TYR A 27 3.10 39.61 9.94
C TYR A 27 1.82 40.32 10.40
N GLU A 28 1.00 40.80 9.48
CA GLU A 28 -0.29 41.45 9.78
C GLU A 28 -1.25 40.52 10.56
N ARG A 29 -1.27 39.22 10.21
CA ARG A 29 -2.06 38.22 10.95
C ARG A 29 -1.54 38.05 12.38
N TRP A 30 -0.23 37.96 12.55
CA TRP A 30 0.37 37.85 13.88
C TRP A 30 0.13 39.10 14.73
N GLU A 31 0.15 40.28 14.12
CA GLU A 31 -0.20 41.53 14.81
C GLU A 31 -1.64 41.50 15.31
N SER A 32 -2.60 41.16 14.44
CA SER A 32 -4.01 40.97 14.83
C SER A 32 -4.17 39.95 15.97
N GLU A 33 -3.51 38.80 15.89
CA GLU A 33 -3.59 37.75 16.92
C GLU A 33 -2.91 38.15 18.25
N ALA A 34 -1.85 38.95 18.20
CA ALA A 34 -1.20 39.51 19.38
C ALA A 34 -2.09 40.54 20.07
N THR A 35 -2.74 41.44 19.30
CA THR A 35 -3.69 42.42 19.83
C THR A 35 -4.87 41.73 20.51
N LYS A 36 -5.44 40.68 19.92
CA LYS A 36 -6.54 39.89 20.54
C LYS A 36 -6.16 39.30 21.89
N ARG A 37 -4.88 39.04 22.12
CA ARG A 37 -4.33 38.44 23.35
C ARG A 37 -3.67 39.46 24.28
N ASN A 38 -3.77 40.76 23.99
CA ASN A 38 -3.15 41.84 24.77
C ASN A 38 -1.63 41.64 25.00
N GLN A 39 -0.91 41.16 23.99
CA GLN A 39 0.53 40.94 24.06
C GLN A 39 1.25 41.61 22.89
N SER A 40 2.57 41.82 23.00
CA SER A 40 3.37 42.32 21.88
C SER A 40 3.52 41.28 20.79
N VAL A 41 3.71 41.73 19.55
CA VAL A 41 3.95 40.84 18.41
C VAL A 41 5.21 40.00 18.61
N SER A 42 6.26 40.57 19.20
CA SER A 42 7.50 39.84 19.52
C SER A 42 7.29 38.73 20.55
N SER A 43 6.49 38.98 21.60
CA SER A 43 6.15 37.98 22.61
C SER A 43 5.28 36.87 22.03
N TRP A 44 4.33 37.22 21.16
CA TRP A 44 3.52 36.24 20.44
C TRP A 44 4.36 35.36 19.51
N ILE A 45 5.27 35.95 18.74
CA ILE A 45 6.20 35.20 17.88
C ILE A 45 7.07 34.27 18.72
N ALA A 46 7.64 34.74 19.83
CA ALA A 46 8.44 33.91 20.73
C ALA A 46 7.64 32.71 21.25
N SER A 47 6.40 32.94 21.72
CA SER A 47 5.52 31.88 22.22
C SER A 47 5.13 30.87 21.14
N MET A 48 4.83 31.32 19.92
CA MET A 48 4.55 30.43 18.79
C MET A 48 5.77 29.57 18.42
N VAL A 49 6.96 30.17 18.40
CA VAL A 49 8.21 29.44 18.11
C VAL A 49 8.50 28.42 19.21
N GLU A 50 8.34 28.81 20.47
CA GLU A 50 8.54 27.91 21.60
C GLU A 50 7.54 26.75 21.60
N THR A 51 6.28 27.02 21.28
CA THR A 51 5.23 25.99 21.14
C THR A 51 5.53 25.07 19.96
N GLY A 52 5.86 25.62 18.79
CA GLY A 52 6.22 24.82 17.62
C GLY A 52 7.46 23.95 17.85
N LEU A 53 8.46 24.45 18.58
CA LEU A 53 9.62 23.65 18.98
C LEU A 53 9.25 22.51 19.93
N ARG A 54 8.31 22.73 20.87
CA ARG A 54 7.80 21.67 21.75
C ARG A 54 7.04 20.62 20.94
N ASP A 55 6.18 21.02 20.01
CA ASP A 55 5.42 20.09 19.16
C ASP A 55 6.37 19.25 18.28
N ILE A 56 7.41 19.87 17.70
CA ILE A 56 8.45 19.17 16.93
C ILE A 56 9.25 18.19 17.80
N GLN A 57 9.52 18.54 19.07
CA GLN A 57 10.19 17.63 20.01
C GLN A 57 9.28 16.45 20.40
N VAL A 58 7.98 16.66 20.52
CA VAL A 58 7.00 15.59 20.78
C VAL A 58 6.86 14.66 19.57
N GLU A 59 6.91 15.19 18.35
CA GLU A 59 6.80 14.41 17.11
C GLU A 59 8.10 13.65 16.77
N ALA A 60 9.21 13.95 17.44
CA ALA A 60 10.50 13.28 17.26
C ALA A 60 10.59 11.87 17.90
N GLU A 61 9.62 11.46 18.73
CA GLU A 61 9.44 10.09 19.22
C GLU A 61 8.10 9.53 18.69
N SER A 62 8.09 8.65 17.70
CA SER A 62 8.22 7.21 17.93
C SER A 62 8.86 6.49 16.74
N PRO A 63 10.15 6.10 16.83
CA PRO A 63 10.82 5.23 15.85
C PRO A 63 10.08 3.91 15.61
N ASP A 64 9.30 3.45 16.59
CA ASP A 64 8.56 2.19 16.57
C ASP A 64 7.36 2.25 15.62
N GLU A 65 6.63 3.37 15.53
CA GLU A 65 5.48 3.49 14.63
C GLU A 65 5.88 3.43 13.16
N ILE A 66 6.99 4.09 12.79
CA ILE A 66 7.55 4.02 11.43
C ILE A 66 8.08 2.60 11.13
N GLY A 67 8.68 1.94 12.12
CA GLY A 67 9.10 0.54 12.04
C GLY A 67 7.93 -0.41 11.79
N ASP A 68 6.82 -0.19 12.49
CA ASP A 68 5.60 -0.98 12.39
C ASP A 68 4.85 -0.76 11.07
N LEU A 69 4.79 0.48 10.59
CA LEU A 69 4.29 0.80 9.25
C LEU A 69 5.13 0.11 8.15
N ARG A 70 6.47 0.11 8.27
CA ARG A 70 7.34 -0.60 7.32
C ARG A 70 7.20 -2.11 7.41
N ARG A 71 6.92 -2.68 8.59
CA ARG A 71 6.63 -4.11 8.75
C ARG A 71 5.29 -4.47 8.11
N ARG A 72 4.21 -3.73 8.41
CA ARG A 72 2.89 -3.93 7.81
C ARG A 72 2.92 -3.79 6.29
N LEU A 73 3.62 -2.78 5.78
CA LEU A 73 3.75 -2.57 4.34
C LEU A 73 4.50 -3.71 3.64
N ARG A 74 5.54 -4.27 4.27
CA ARG A 74 6.23 -5.47 3.76
C ARG A 74 5.33 -6.70 3.79
N GLN A 75 4.60 -6.90 4.89
CA GLN A 75 3.66 -8.02 5.03
C GLN A 75 2.57 -7.97 3.95
N LEU A 76 1.91 -6.82 3.77
CA LEU A 76 0.90 -6.63 2.73
C LEU A 76 1.45 -6.83 1.31
N ARG A 77 2.70 -6.42 1.06
CA ARG A 77 3.34 -6.69 -0.24
C ARG A 77 3.56 -8.17 -0.47
N ASN A 78 4.05 -8.89 0.55
CA ASN A 78 4.26 -10.33 0.46
C ASN A 78 2.92 -11.07 0.25
N GLU A 79 1.88 -10.73 0.99
CA GLU A 79 0.54 -11.30 0.82
C GLU A 79 -0.01 -11.05 -0.60
N ARG A 80 0.18 -9.83 -1.12
CA ARG A 80 -0.21 -9.50 -2.50
C ARG A 80 0.60 -10.27 -3.55
N ASP A 81 1.92 -10.41 -3.35
CA ASP A 81 2.78 -11.16 -4.26
C ASP A 81 2.43 -12.66 -4.24
N GLU A 82 2.15 -13.25 -3.08
CA GLU A 82 1.67 -14.63 -2.94
C GLU A 82 0.34 -14.85 -3.65
N LEU A 83 -0.62 -13.95 -3.48
CA LEU A 83 -1.92 -14.03 -4.16
C LEU A 83 -1.77 -13.89 -5.68
N GLN A 84 -0.90 -13.01 -6.16
CA GLN A 84 -0.61 -12.89 -7.59
C GLN A 84 0.07 -14.14 -8.15
N GLN A 85 0.98 -14.78 -7.39
CA GLN A 85 1.58 -16.04 -7.78
C GLN A 85 0.55 -17.18 -7.86
N ARG A 86 -0.37 -17.27 -6.89
CA ARG A 86 -1.45 -18.25 -6.91
C ARG A 86 -2.40 -18.04 -8.09
N LEU A 87 -2.78 -16.79 -8.34
CA LEU A 87 -3.64 -16.45 -9.48
C LEU A 87 -2.96 -16.78 -10.81
N ASN A 88 -1.66 -16.49 -10.94
CA ASN A 88 -0.90 -16.86 -12.14
C ASN A 88 -0.75 -18.38 -12.28
N ALA A 89 -0.59 -19.13 -11.18
CA ALA A 89 -0.51 -20.58 -11.21
C ALA A 89 -1.85 -21.22 -11.60
N GLN A 90 -2.97 -20.73 -11.04
CA GLN A 90 -4.33 -21.13 -11.43
C GLN A 90 -4.61 -20.81 -12.91
N GLN A 91 -4.28 -19.60 -13.36
CA GLN A 91 -4.41 -19.23 -14.77
C GLN A 91 -3.52 -20.09 -15.67
N GLN A 92 -2.29 -20.42 -15.26
CA GLN A 92 -1.45 -21.31 -16.04
C GLN A 92 -2.01 -22.73 -16.13
N GLN A 93 -2.66 -23.24 -15.09
CA GLN A 93 -3.30 -24.56 -15.11
C GLN A 93 -4.54 -24.56 -16.03
N GLU A 94 -5.41 -23.56 -15.93
CA GLU A 94 -6.61 -23.45 -16.76
C GLU A 94 -6.29 -23.24 -18.25
N TYR A 95 -5.27 -22.43 -18.58
CA TYR A 95 -4.87 -22.21 -19.96
C TYR A 95 -4.09 -23.37 -20.59
N GLN A 96 -3.44 -24.24 -19.79
CA GLN A 96 -2.55 -25.28 -20.31
C GLN A 96 -3.26 -26.48 -20.93
N VAL A 97 -4.54 -26.73 -20.66
CA VAL A 97 -5.21 -27.96 -21.13
C VAL A 97 -5.49 -27.90 -22.63
N GLY A 98 -6.20 -26.85 -23.09
CA GLY A 98 -6.49 -26.65 -24.51
C GLY A 98 -5.26 -26.25 -25.34
N LEU A 99 -4.35 -25.46 -24.77
CA LEU A 99 -3.09 -25.08 -25.43
C LEU A 99 -2.05 -26.20 -25.42
N GLY A 100 -2.10 -27.11 -24.44
CA GLY A 100 -1.20 -28.27 -24.32
C GLY A 100 -1.32 -29.19 -25.53
N LYS A 101 -2.55 -29.56 -25.91
CA LYS A 101 -2.75 -30.37 -27.12
C LYS A 101 -2.37 -29.67 -28.41
N ILE A 102 -2.62 -28.37 -28.51
CA ILE A 102 -2.18 -27.59 -29.69
C ILE A 102 -0.64 -27.57 -29.73
N LYS A 103 0.02 -27.47 -28.58
CA LYS A 103 1.48 -27.53 -28.48
C LYS A 103 2.00 -28.92 -28.87
N ASP A 104 1.39 -30.00 -28.38
CA ASP A 104 1.78 -31.37 -28.72
C ASP A 104 1.57 -31.63 -30.23
N LEU A 105 0.46 -31.17 -30.80
CA LEU A 105 0.20 -31.21 -32.25
C LEU A 105 1.30 -30.51 -33.06
N ILE A 106 1.75 -29.33 -32.61
CA ILE A 106 2.82 -28.56 -33.27
C ILE A 106 4.19 -29.25 -33.11
N ILE A 107 4.45 -29.89 -31.96
CA ILE A 107 5.68 -30.65 -31.71
C ILE A 107 5.72 -31.89 -32.62
N GLU A 108 4.61 -32.61 -32.74
CA GLU A 108 4.50 -33.81 -33.56
C GLU A 108 4.51 -33.49 -35.06
N ASN A 109 4.01 -32.31 -35.45
CA ASN A 109 3.90 -31.88 -36.84
C ASN A 109 4.50 -30.48 -37.04
N PRO A 110 5.83 -30.36 -37.06
CA PRO A 110 6.49 -29.06 -37.23
C PRO A 110 6.21 -28.49 -38.62
N GLY A 111 5.82 -27.22 -38.67
CA GLY A 111 5.51 -26.51 -39.92
C GLY A 111 4.02 -26.39 -40.26
N LEU A 112 3.13 -26.90 -39.41
CA LEU A 112 1.69 -26.67 -39.51
C LEU A 112 1.36 -25.17 -39.56
N ASN A 113 0.54 -24.77 -40.51
CA ASN A 113 0.02 -23.41 -40.54
C ASN A 113 -1.22 -23.27 -39.65
N ARG A 114 -1.58 -22.03 -39.31
CA ARG A 114 -2.72 -21.71 -38.44
C ARG A 114 -4.04 -22.35 -38.88
N ARG A 115 -4.29 -22.47 -40.19
CA ARG A 115 -5.53 -23.04 -40.74
C ARG A 115 -5.56 -24.55 -40.59
N GLU A 116 -4.43 -25.23 -40.76
CA GLU A 116 -4.31 -26.67 -40.51
C GLU A 116 -4.49 -26.99 -39.03
N ILE A 117 -3.94 -26.18 -38.13
CA ILE A 117 -4.18 -26.30 -36.69
C ILE A 117 -5.67 -26.14 -36.37
N MET A 118 -6.32 -25.09 -36.90
CA MET A 118 -7.76 -24.87 -36.68
C MET A 118 -8.63 -26.02 -37.23
N ASN A 119 -8.29 -26.55 -38.40
CA ASN A 119 -9.00 -27.70 -38.98
C ASN A 119 -8.83 -28.92 -38.08
N HIS A 120 -7.61 -29.20 -37.64
CA HIS A 120 -7.34 -30.36 -36.79
C HIS A 120 -8.04 -30.27 -35.42
N VAL A 121 -8.10 -29.09 -34.83
CA VAL A 121 -8.89 -28.84 -33.61
C VAL A 121 -10.37 -29.06 -33.91
N SER A 122 -10.89 -28.49 -35.00
CA SER A 122 -12.31 -28.60 -35.38
C SER A 122 -12.75 -30.05 -35.63
N ASP A 123 -11.91 -30.82 -36.31
CA ASP A 123 -12.15 -32.23 -36.63
C ASP A 123 -12.11 -33.12 -35.37
N ASN A 124 -11.47 -32.65 -34.30
CA ASN A 124 -11.30 -33.40 -33.04
C ASN A 124 -11.91 -32.68 -31.83
N ILE A 125 -12.88 -31.77 -32.04
CA ILE A 125 -13.47 -30.95 -30.97
C ILE A 125 -13.90 -31.77 -29.76
N ALA A 126 -14.52 -32.94 -29.97
CA ALA A 126 -14.97 -33.81 -28.89
C ALA A 126 -13.82 -34.19 -27.95
N VAL A 127 -12.66 -34.57 -28.50
CA VAL A 127 -11.50 -34.97 -27.71
C VAL A 127 -10.90 -33.78 -26.95
N PHE A 128 -10.95 -32.58 -27.52
CA PHE A 128 -10.51 -31.36 -26.84
C PHE A 128 -11.47 -30.96 -25.70
N VAL A 129 -12.78 -31.12 -25.92
CA VAL A 129 -13.80 -30.81 -24.92
C VAL A 129 -13.78 -31.84 -23.80
N ASP A 130 -13.71 -33.13 -24.10
CA ASP A 130 -13.66 -34.20 -23.09
C ASP A 130 -12.46 -34.04 -22.16
N GLU A 131 -11.27 -33.77 -22.71
CA GLU A 131 -10.07 -33.56 -21.90
C GLU A 131 -10.14 -32.26 -21.07
N PHE A 132 -10.78 -31.22 -21.61
CA PHE A 132 -11.07 -30.01 -20.86
C PHE A 132 -12.07 -30.24 -19.72
N LEU A 133 -13.09 -31.08 -19.96
CA LEU A 133 -14.07 -31.48 -18.95
C LEU A 133 -13.46 -32.40 -17.89
N ASP A 134 -12.60 -33.35 -18.26
CA ASP A 134 -11.84 -34.19 -17.34
C ASP A 134 -10.94 -33.34 -16.42
N HIS A 135 -10.36 -32.26 -16.97
CA HIS A 135 -9.57 -31.35 -16.17
C HIS A 135 -10.44 -30.45 -15.27
N LEU A 136 -11.64 -30.08 -15.73
CA LEU A 136 -12.66 -29.43 -14.90
C LEU A 136 -13.15 -30.34 -13.76
N GLU A 137 -13.22 -31.66 -13.96
CA GLU A 137 -13.60 -32.62 -12.90
C GLU A 137 -12.56 -32.65 -11.77
N ASN A 138 -11.31 -32.32 -12.09
CA ASN A 138 -10.20 -32.21 -11.15
C ASN A 138 -10.00 -30.78 -10.61
N SER A 139 -10.91 -29.87 -10.93
CA SER A 139 -10.87 -28.47 -10.50
C SER A 139 -11.92 -28.19 -9.40
N GLU A 140 -12.07 -26.92 -9.02
CA GLU A 140 -13.03 -26.48 -8.01
C GLU A 140 -14.50 -26.42 -8.52
N PHE A 141 -14.72 -26.70 -9.81
CA PHE A 141 -16.06 -26.71 -10.42
C PHE A 141 -16.87 -27.93 -9.97
N VAL A 142 -18.18 -27.74 -9.77
CA VAL A 142 -19.09 -28.78 -9.26
C VAL A 142 -19.93 -29.32 -10.41
N LYS A 143 -19.97 -30.64 -10.56
CA LYS A 143 -20.83 -31.34 -11.52
C LYS A 143 -22.05 -31.91 -10.79
N ASP A 144 -23.26 -31.47 -11.16
CA ASP A 144 -24.53 -31.96 -10.60
C ASP A 144 -25.51 -32.29 -11.73
N ASP A 145 -26.11 -33.48 -11.67
CA ASP A 145 -27.02 -34.05 -12.69
C ASP A 145 -26.56 -33.91 -14.16
N GLY A 146 -25.25 -33.93 -14.40
CA GLY A 146 -24.66 -33.79 -15.75
C GLY A 146 -24.39 -32.35 -16.20
N ASP A 147 -24.81 -31.36 -15.41
CA ASP A 147 -24.54 -29.95 -15.62
C ASP A 147 -23.37 -29.46 -14.76
N TRP A 148 -22.68 -28.43 -15.26
CA TRP A 148 -21.49 -27.86 -14.63
C TRP A 148 -21.78 -26.51 -13.98
N TYR A 149 -21.38 -26.37 -12.71
CA TYR A 149 -21.58 -25.17 -11.90
C TYR A 149 -20.25 -24.60 -11.40
N PRO A 150 -20.15 -23.26 -11.28
CA PRO A 150 -18.98 -22.63 -10.69
C PRO A 150 -18.85 -22.98 -9.20
N PRO A 151 -17.64 -22.87 -8.62
CA PRO A 151 -17.43 -23.11 -7.19
C PRO A 151 -18.33 -22.20 -6.34
N GLU A 152 -18.80 -22.71 -5.18
CA GLU A 152 -19.75 -22.00 -4.30
C GLU A 152 -19.29 -20.58 -3.88
N GLU A 153 -17.98 -20.31 -3.89
CA GLU A 153 -17.40 -19.00 -3.59
C GLU A 153 -17.81 -17.89 -4.58
N VAL A 154 -18.16 -18.26 -5.82
CA VAL A 154 -18.60 -17.31 -6.86
C VAL A 154 -20.07 -16.89 -6.66
N ASN A 155 -20.85 -17.68 -5.92
CA ASN A 155 -22.30 -17.48 -5.71
C ASN A 155 -22.65 -16.51 -4.57
N LYS A 156 -21.66 -15.88 -3.93
CA LYS A 156 -21.84 -14.90 -2.82
C LYS A 156 -21.63 -13.42 -3.23
N ARG A 157 -21.88 -13.05 -4.47
CA ARG A 157 -21.89 -11.64 -4.92
C ARG A 157 -23.28 -11.13 -5.22
#